data_AF-A0A6A6DW85-F1
#
_entry.id   AF-A0A6A6DW85-F1
#
_cell.length_a   1.000
_cell.length_b   1.000
_cell.length_c   1.000
_cell.angle_alpha   90.00
_cell.angle_beta   90.00
_cell.angle_gamma   90.00
#
_symmetry.space_group_name_H-M   'P 1'
#
loop_
_entity.id
_entity.type
_entity.pdbx_description
1 polymer ?
#
loop_
_entity_poly.entity_id
_entity_poly.type
_entity_poly.pdbx_seq_one_letter_code
_entity_poly.pdbx_strand_id
1 'polypeptide(L)'
;MAKETGVLKLKNSSNSLQWYTRLKTFMITKETWPAVKFVPKKKDKLPTTSKEKSDYSALPFDDDDDKNDEFKYHPKNNEALHHILTHCKNKPANKIRGIRSAREAMVTLNKLYRTSSEVENYLITERL
;
A
#
# COMPACT_ATOMS: atom_id res chain seq x y z
N MET A 1 -12.60 -15.88 16.49
CA MET A 1 -13.87 -15.23 16.10
C MET A 1 -13.56 -13.82 15.59
N ALA A 2 -13.91 -13.46 14.37
CA ALA A 2 -13.72 -12.10 13.83
C ALA A 2 -15.10 -11.40 13.80
N LYS A 3 -15.52 -10.85 14.94
CA LYS A 3 -16.89 -10.34 15.13
C LYS A 3 -17.03 -8.81 15.13
N GLU A 4 -15.96 -8.01 15.04
CA GLU A 4 -16.09 -6.56 15.33
C GLU A 4 -16.05 -5.60 14.13
N THR A 5 -15.69 -6.03 12.92
CA THR A 5 -15.51 -5.07 11.80
C THR A 5 -16.46 -5.24 10.62
N GLY A 6 -17.19 -6.37 10.49
CA GLY A 6 -18.07 -6.64 9.34
C GLY A 6 -17.36 -6.84 7.98
N VAL A 7 -16.05 -6.57 7.92
CA VAL A 7 -15.21 -6.76 6.73
C VAL A 7 -14.68 -8.21 6.70
N LEU A 8 -15.14 -8.98 5.73
CA LEU A 8 -14.59 -10.32 5.45
C LEU A 8 -13.12 -10.21 5.03
N LYS A 9 -12.29 -11.23 5.27
CA LYS A 9 -10.88 -11.18 4.81
C LYS A 9 -10.76 -11.40 3.30
N LEU A 10 -9.88 -10.66 2.62
CA LEU A 10 -9.53 -10.90 1.21
C LEU A 10 -8.90 -12.28 1.08
N LYS A 11 -9.49 -13.15 0.26
CA LYS A 11 -9.00 -14.52 0.03
C LYS A 11 -8.40 -14.64 -1.37
N ASN A 12 -9.11 -14.16 -2.38
CA ASN A 12 -8.82 -14.33 -3.79
C ASN A 12 -9.60 -13.27 -4.61
N SER A 13 -9.48 -13.36 -5.94
CA SER A 13 -10.23 -12.58 -6.94
C SER A 13 -11.73 -12.61 -6.70
N SER A 14 -12.30 -13.78 -6.42
CA SER A 14 -13.76 -13.97 -6.32
C SER A 14 -14.43 -13.16 -5.21
N ASN A 15 -13.70 -12.82 -4.14
CA ASN A 15 -14.23 -11.97 -3.07
C ASN A 15 -13.64 -10.55 -3.05
N SER A 16 -12.82 -10.19 -4.04
CA SER A 16 -12.08 -8.93 -4.07
C SER A 16 -12.98 -7.70 -4.15
N LEU A 17 -14.03 -7.74 -4.97
CA LEU A 17 -14.96 -6.62 -5.13
C LEU A 17 -15.78 -6.36 -3.86
N GLN A 18 -16.37 -7.40 -3.28
CA GLN A 18 -17.12 -7.28 -2.03
C GLN A 18 -16.21 -6.87 -0.86
N TRP A 19 -14.99 -7.42 -0.81
CA TRP A 19 -13.97 -7.03 0.16
C TRP A 19 -13.63 -5.55 0.05
N TYR A 20 -13.34 -5.07 -1.17
CA TYR A 20 -12.98 -3.67 -1.42
C TYR A 20 -14.09 -2.73 -0.97
N THR A 21 -15.34 -3.02 -1.35
CA THR A 21 -16.49 -2.19 -0.97
C THR A 21 -16.68 -2.13 0.54
N ARG A 22 -16.61 -3.27 1.23
CA ARG A 22 -16.76 -3.31 2.70
C ARG A 22 -15.59 -2.65 3.42
N LEU A 23 -14.36 -2.89 2.97
CA LEU A 23 -13.17 -2.26 3.53
C LEU A 23 -13.22 -0.74 3.33
N LYS A 24 -13.61 -0.28 2.14
CA LYS A 24 -13.78 1.15 1.86
C LYS A 24 -14.81 1.78 2.80
N THR A 25 -15.98 1.18 2.98
CA THR A 25 -17.00 1.70 3.91
C THR A 25 -16.47 1.75 5.34
N PHE A 26 -15.80 0.69 5.80
CA PHE A 26 -15.18 0.67 7.13
C PHE A 26 -14.08 1.73 7.30
N MET A 27 -13.25 1.95 6.30
CA MET A 27 -12.21 2.99 6.36
C MET A 27 -12.78 4.40 6.23
N ILE A 28 -13.96 4.56 5.61
CA ILE A 28 -14.69 5.84 5.60
C ILE A 28 -15.22 6.14 7.01
N THR A 29 -15.84 5.16 7.69
CA THR A 29 -16.33 5.36 9.07
C THR A 29 -15.20 5.60 10.06
N LYS A 30 -14.01 5.03 9.82
CA LYS A 30 -12.79 5.32 10.59
C LYS A 30 -12.02 6.55 10.09
N GLU A 31 -12.51 7.24 9.06
CA GLU A 31 -11.86 8.40 8.44
C GLU A 31 -10.40 8.16 7.97
N THR A 32 -10.04 6.91 7.70
CA THR A 32 -8.69 6.50 7.22
C THR A 32 -8.65 6.37 5.70
N TRP A 33 -9.81 6.31 5.03
CA TRP A 33 -9.91 6.25 3.57
C TRP A 33 -9.20 7.40 2.82
N PRO A 34 -9.18 8.65 3.31
CA PRO A 34 -8.43 9.73 2.65
C PRO A 34 -6.94 9.40 2.45
N ALA A 35 -6.34 8.62 3.35
CA ALA A 35 -4.94 8.19 3.23
C ALA A 35 -4.69 7.24 2.05
N VAL A 36 -5.69 6.43 1.68
CA VAL A 36 -5.62 5.53 0.51
C VAL A 36 -5.71 6.32 -0.80
N LYS A 37 -6.39 7.47 -0.79
CA LYS A 37 -6.46 8.38 -1.94
C LYS A 37 -5.26 9.32 -2.03
N PHE A 38 -4.52 9.49 -0.94
CA PHE A 38 -3.44 10.44 -0.85
C PHE A 38 -2.28 10.05 -1.78
N VAL A 39 -1.90 10.98 -2.65
CA VAL A 39 -0.71 10.84 -3.50
C VAL A 39 0.48 11.37 -2.70
N PRO A 40 1.45 10.51 -2.33
CA PRO A 40 2.66 10.96 -1.64
C PRO A 40 3.34 12.05 -2.48
N LYS A 41 3.56 13.21 -1.89
CA LYS A 41 4.34 14.28 -2.54
C LYS A 41 5.81 14.06 -2.21
N LYS A 42 6.67 14.21 -3.21
CA LYS A 42 8.10 14.37 -2.96
C LYS A 42 8.28 15.62 -2.10
N LYS A 43 9.05 15.55 -1.02
CA LYS A 43 9.47 16.74 -0.28
C LYS A 43 10.24 17.62 -1.27
N ASP A 44 9.91 18.90 -1.31
CA ASP A 44 10.75 19.87 -2.02
C ASP A 44 12.16 19.74 -1.44
N LYS A 45 13.16 19.43 -2.28
CA LYS A 45 14.55 19.45 -1.84
C LYS A 45 14.82 20.87 -1.35
N LEU A 46 14.99 21.05 -0.04
CA LEU A 46 15.58 22.28 0.48
C LEU A 46 16.91 22.47 -0.27
N PRO A 47 17.23 23.67 -0.78
CA PRO A 47 18.53 23.89 -1.42
C PRO A 47 19.60 23.53 -0.40
N THR A 48 20.32 22.44 -0.66
CA THR A 48 21.50 22.06 0.10
C THR A 48 22.53 23.15 -0.16
N THR A 49 22.62 24.11 0.75
CA THR A 49 23.66 25.14 0.69
C THR A 49 25.00 24.45 0.90
N SER A 50 25.82 24.48 -0.16
CA SER A 50 27.29 24.44 -0.17
C SER A 50 27.97 23.47 0.81
N LYS A 51 28.46 22.34 0.30
CA LYS A 51 29.68 21.73 0.85
C LYS A 51 30.83 21.97 -0.13
N GLU A 52 31.69 22.88 0.29
CA GLU A 52 33.05 23.08 -0.19
C GLU A 52 33.74 21.72 -0.40
N LYS A 53 34.42 21.57 -1.53
CA LYS A 53 35.20 20.37 -1.86
C LYS A 53 36.50 20.42 -1.05
N SER A 54 36.62 19.58 -0.02
CA SER A 54 37.91 19.26 0.59
C SER A 54 38.34 17.86 0.15
N ASP A 55 39.39 17.80 -0.67
CA ASP A 55 40.09 16.58 -1.04
C ASP A 55 40.87 16.02 0.16
N TYR A 56 40.51 14.83 0.64
CA TYR A 56 41.37 13.68 0.98
C TYR A 56 40.71 12.74 2.01
N SER A 57 40.47 11.51 1.56
CA SER A 57 40.58 10.24 2.29
C SER A 57 40.05 10.12 3.72
N ALA A 58 38.79 9.69 3.84
CA ALA A 58 38.36 8.69 4.82
C ALA A 58 37.24 7.84 4.19
N LEU A 59 37.34 6.52 4.35
CA LEU A 59 36.55 5.48 3.70
C LEU A 59 35.03 5.72 3.79
N PRO A 60 34.24 5.62 2.70
CA PRO A 60 32.79 5.75 2.78
C PRO A 60 32.18 4.36 2.92
N PHE A 61 32.24 3.79 4.13
CA PHE A 61 31.13 2.95 4.58
C PHE A 61 30.11 3.86 5.26
N ASP A 62 29.69 4.91 4.56
CA ASP A 62 28.45 5.59 4.87
C ASP A 62 27.35 4.71 4.25
N ASP A 63 26.97 3.67 4.98
CA ASP A 63 25.66 3.01 4.88
C ASP A 63 24.55 3.99 5.32
N ASP A 64 24.58 5.23 4.82
CA ASP A 64 23.41 6.09 4.81
C ASP A 64 22.54 5.63 3.65
N ASP A 65 21.92 4.47 3.86
CA ASP A 65 20.71 4.01 3.18
C ASP A 65 19.51 4.90 3.56
N ASP A 66 19.74 6.21 3.68
CA ASP A 66 18.73 7.23 3.92
C ASP A 66 18.06 7.63 2.59
N LYS A 67 17.69 6.62 1.81
CA LYS A 67 16.62 6.75 0.81
C LYS A 67 15.24 6.76 1.46
N ASN A 68 15.16 7.06 2.76
CA ASN A 68 13.95 7.00 3.55
C ASN A 68 13.15 8.31 3.49
N ASP A 69 13.70 9.38 2.92
CA ASP A 69 13.25 10.72 3.29
C ASP A 69 12.59 11.56 2.18
N GLU A 70 12.29 10.98 1.02
CA GLU A 70 11.76 11.75 -0.11
C GLU A 70 10.23 11.95 -0.07
N PHE A 71 9.43 11.12 0.62
CA PHE A 71 7.96 11.16 0.50
C PHE A 71 7.25 11.56 1.79
N LYS A 72 6.39 12.59 1.71
CA LYS A 72 5.45 12.92 2.78
C LYS A 72 4.17 12.11 2.59
N TYR A 73 3.80 11.31 3.59
CA TYR A 73 2.56 10.52 3.60
C TYR A 73 1.43 11.24 4.34
N HIS A 74 0.20 10.75 4.17
CA HIS A 74 -0.95 11.21 4.96
C HIS A 74 -0.76 10.84 6.44
N PRO A 75 -1.16 11.67 7.42
CA PRO A 75 -1.01 11.36 8.85
C PRO A 75 -1.66 10.02 9.24
N LYS A 76 -2.80 9.67 8.62
CA LYS A 76 -3.50 8.38 8.82
C LYS A 76 -3.00 7.23 7.92
N ASN A 77 -1.84 7.36 7.26
CA ASN A 77 -1.33 6.34 6.32
C ASN A 77 -1.04 5.00 7.00
N ASN A 78 -0.40 5.02 8.16
CA ASN A 78 -0.05 3.79 8.88
C ASN A 78 -1.30 3.07 9.39
N GLU A 79 -2.29 3.82 9.86
CA GLU A 79 -3.57 3.28 10.30
C GLU A 79 -4.34 2.67 9.12
N ALA A 80 -4.36 3.35 7.98
CA ALA A 80 -4.95 2.83 6.75
C ALA A 80 -4.26 1.54 6.27
N LEU A 81 -2.92 1.49 6.28
CA LEU A 81 -2.15 0.27 5.96
C LEU A 81 -2.48 -0.87 6.92
N HIS A 82 -2.55 -0.58 8.22
CA HIS A 82 -2.88 -1.56 9.23
C HIS A 82 -4.27 -2.18 8.99
N HIS A 83 -5.27 -1.37 8.64
CA HIS A 83 -6.59 -1.87 8.27
C HIS A 83 -6.55 -2.74 7.01
N ILE A 84 -5.83 -2.33 5.97
CA ILE A 84 -5.67 -3.12 4.75
C ILE A 84 -5.05 -4.50 5.07
N LEU A 85 -3.96 -4.53 5.86
CA LEU A 85 -3.27 -5.76 6.25
C LEU A 85 -4.13 -6.66 7.12
N THR A 86 -4.82 -6.10 8.11
CA THR A 86 -5.69 -6.84 9.04
C THR A 86 -6.83 -7.55 8.31
N HIS A 87 -7.34 -6.92 7.25
CA HIS A 87 -8.41 -7.48 6.41
C HIS A 87 -7.91 -8.30 5.23
N CYS A 88 -6.61 -8.58 5.13
CA CYS A 88 -6.04 -9.52 4.16
C CYS A 88 -5.81 -10.90 4.79
N LYS A 89 -5.94 -11.97 4.00
CA LYS A 89 -5.30 -13.26 4.34
C LYS A 89 -3.79 -13.20 4.07
N ASN A 90 -3.06 -14.18 4.59
CA ASN A 90 -1.59 -14.27 4.49
C ASN A 90 -1.08 -14.11 3.05
N LYS A 91 -1.75 -14.71 2.06
CA LYS A 91 -1.35 -14.63 0.64
C LYS A 91 -1.39 -13.19 0.09
N PRO A 92 -2.54 -12.46 0.14
CA PRO A 92 -2.57 -11.04 -0.25
C PRO A 92 -1.69 -10.14 0.65
N ALA A 93 -1.64 -10.39 1.96
CA ALA A 93 -0.81 -9.59 2.88
C ALA A 93 0.69 -9.69 2.53
N ASN A 94 1.18 -10.88 2.18
CA ASN A 94 2.56 -11.07 1.74
C ASN A 94 2.88 -10.30 0.45
N LYS A 95 1.91 -10.09 -0.43
CA LYS A 95 2.10 -9.35 -1.69
C LYS A 95 2.27 -7.85 -1.50
N ILE A 96 1.80 -7.31 -0.38
CA ILE A 96 1.96 -5.89 -0.02
C ILE A 96 2.95 -5.69 1.14
N ARG A 97 3.68 -6.74 1.53
CA ARG A 97 4.73 -6.66 2.55
C ARG A 97 5.86 -5.76 2.05
N GLY A 98 6.26 -4.79 2.87
CA GLY A 98 7.29 -3.81 2.52
C GLY A 98 6.75 -2.55 1.83
N ILE A 99 5.46 -2.49 1.48
CA ILE A 99 4.85 -1.26 0.96
C ILE A 99 4.58 -0.28 2.10
N ARG A 100 5.11 0.93 1.99
CA ARG A 100 4.99 2.00 2.99
C ARG A 100 3.81 2.94 2.76
N SER A 101 3.16 2.85 1.59
CA SER A 101 2.01 3.68 1.22
C SER A 101 0.72 2.88 1.19
N ALA A 102 -0.30 3.33 1.93
CA ALA A 102 -1.65 2.74 1.91
C ALA A 102 -2.25 2.74 0.50
N ARG A 103 -1.96 3.80 -0.28
CA ARG A 103 -2.38 3.92 -1.68
C ARG A 103 -1.73 2.84 -2.54
N GLU A 104 -0.42 2.68 -2.46
CA GLU A 104 0.31 1.69 -3.28
C GLU A 104 -0.08 0.26 -2.92
N ALA A 105 -0.32 -0.01 -1.64
CA ALA A 105 -0.81 -1.30 -1.19
C ALA A 105 -2.18 -1.61 -1.82
N MET A 106 -3.10 -0.64 -1.78
CA MET A 106 -4.43 -0.80 -2.38
C MET A 106 -4.37 -0.92 -3.91
N VAL A 107 -3.53 -0.14 -4.59
CA VAL A 107 -3.35 -0.23 -6.04
C VAL A 107 -2.78 -1.58 -6.44
N THR A 108 -1.79 -2.08 -5.71
CA THR A 108 -1.18 -3.40 -5.96
C THR A 108 -2.20 -4.52 -5.78
N LEU A 109 -2.98 -4.49 -4.70
CA LEU A 109 -4.06 -5.46 -4.48
C LEU A 109 -5.11 -5.40 -5.59
N ASN A 110 -5.56 -4.20 -5.97
CA ASN A 110 -6.51 -4.05 -7.06
C ASN A 110 -5.94 -4.57 -8.38
N LYS A 111 -4.68 -4.29 -8.72
CA LYS A 111 -4.06 -4.84 -9.93
C LYS A 111 -4.03 -6.37 -9.92
N LEU A 112 -3.63 -6.98 -8.80
CA LEU A 112 -3.51 -8.44 -8.68
C LEU A 112 -4.85 -9.16 -8.77
N TYR A 113 -5.89 -8.62 -8.15
CA TYR A 113 -7.16 -9.34 -8.01
C TYR A 113 -8.24 -8.89 -8.98
N ARG A 114 -8.12 -7.70 -9.59
CA ARG A 114 -9.03 -7.22 -10.65
C ARG A 114 -8.70 -7.84 -12.01
N THR A 115 -7.41 -7.99 -12.35
CA THR A 115 -6.98 -8.69 -13.58
C THR A 115 -7.28 -10.18 -13.51
N SER A 116 -7.08 -10.79 -12.34
CA SER A 116 -7.45 -12.20 -12.11
C SER A 116 -8.94 -12.45 -12.30
N SER A 117 -9.82 -11.47 -12.03
CA SER A 117 -11.26 -11.60 -12.27
C SER A 117 -11.62 -11.65 -13.75
N GLU A 118 -10.96 -10.86 -14.60
CA GLU A 118 -11.23 -10.89 -16.05
C GLU A 118 -10.73 -12.19 -16.66
N VAL A 119 -9.50 -12.61 -16.34
CA VAL A 119 -8.92 -13.87 -16.85
C VAL A 119 -9.69 -15.09 -16.35
N GLU A 120 -10.12 -15.12 -15.09
CA GLU A 120 -10.98 -16.20 -14.56
C GLU A 120 -12.35 -16.22 -15.24
N ASN A 121 -12.95 -15.05 -15.52
CA ASN A 121 -14.22 -14.99 -16.25
C ASN A 121 -14.06 -15.54 -17.68
N TYR A 122 -12.97 -15.21 -18.39
CA TYR A 122 -12.69 -15.77 -19.72
C TYR A 122 -12.54 -17.29 -19.70
N LEU A 123 -11.79 -17.83 -18.73
CA LEU A 123 -11.60 -19.28 -18.57
C LEU A 123 -12.88 -20.02 -18.19
N ILE A 124 -13.81 -19.37 -17.49
CA ILE A 124 -15.13 -19.92 -17.17
C ILE A 124 -16.03 -19.92 -18.43
N THR A 125 -15.98 -18.86 -19.25
CA THR A 125 -16.75 -18.79 -20.50
C THR A 125 -16.26 -19.74 -21.59
N GLU A 126 -14.97 -20.09 -21.61
CA GLU A 126 -14.42 -21.09 -22.56
C GLU A 126 -14.75 -22.55 -22.18
N ARG A 127 -15.27 -22.79 -20.96
CA ARG A 127 -15.66 -24.12 -20.48
C ARG A 127 -17.17 -24.40 -20.54
N LEU A 128 -17.96 -23.50 -21.14
CA LEU A 128 -19.39 -23.63 -21.38
C LEU A 128 -19.66 -23.95 -22.85
#